data_AF-A0A093RKA3-F1
#
_entry.id   AF-A0A093RKA3-F1
#
_cell.length_a   1.000
_cell.length_b   1.000
_cell.length_c   1.000
_cell.angle_alpha   90.00
_cell.angle_beta   90.00
_cell.angle_gamma   90.00
#
_symmetry.space_group_name_H-M   'P 1'
#
loop_
_entity.id
_entity.type
_entity.pdbx_description
1 polymer ?
#
loop_
_entity_poly.entity_id
_entity_poly.type
_entity_poly.pdbx_seq_one_letter_code
_entity_poly.pdbx_strand_id
1 'polypeptide(L)'
;MPVTLQDIQEHHDNYGITDMSTMHTSHYRQLLQDGAFFWIDHHEFVRSTFSGEIFATNLEQFDAMIEHLQEYRSKMSTPPEWMSDK
;
A
#
# COMPACT_ATOMS: atom_id res chain seq x y z
N MET A 1 6.00 10.19 19.06
CA MET A 1 4.70 10.90 18.97
C MET A 1 3.77 10.02 18.16
N PRO A 2 2.45 10.00 18.44
CA PRO A 2 1.51 9.31 17.55
C PRO A 2 1.50 9.96 16.18
N VAL A 3 1.24 9.18 15.14
CA VAL A 3 0.99 9.68 13.78
C VAL A 3 -0.22 10.61 13.80
N THR A 4 -0.09 11.78 13.17
CA THR A 4 -1.14 12.80 13.06
C THR A 4 -1.79 12.80 11.69
N LEU A 5 -2.96 13.45 11.57
CA LEU A 5 -3.60 13.68 10.27
C LEU A 5 -2.73 14.54 9.34
N GLN A 6 -1.93 15.45 9.89
CA GLN A 6 -1.01 16.26 9.10
C GLN A 6 0.08 15.38 8.48
N ASP A 7 0.65 14.44 9.23
CA ASP A 7 1.64 13.51 8.70
C ASP A 7 1.06 12.67 7.54
N ILE A 8 -0.21 12.24 7.67
CA ILE A 8 -0.91 11.51 6.59
C ILE A 8 -1.02 12.38 5.34
N GLN A 9 -1.44 13.65 5.51
CA GLN A 9 -1.59 14.57 4.39
C GLN A 9 -0.25 14.84 3.71
N GLU A 10 0.81 15.09 4.47
CA GLU A 10 2.15 15.33 3.93
C GLU A 10 2.67 14.09 3.16
N HIS A 11 2.43 12.89 3.68
CA HIS A 11 2.75 11.66 2.98
C HIS A 11 1.97 11.52 1.65
N HIS A 12 0.68 11.80 1.67
CA HIS A 12 -0.14 11.78 0.46
C HIS A 12 0.34 12.79 -0.57
N ASP A 13 0.66 14.01 -0.15
CA ASP A 13 1.15 15.08 -1.03
C ASP A 13 2.50 14.70 -1.65
N ASN A 14 3.41 14.07 -0.88
CA ASN A 14 4.73 13.65 -1.34
C ASN A 14 4.66 12.58 -2.45
N TYR A 15 3.73 11.64 -2.35
CA TYR A 15 3.57 10.56 -3.31
C TYR A 15 2.48 10.82 -4.37
N GLY A 16 1.72 11.90 -4.25
CA GLY A 16 0.57 12.17 -5.12
C GLY A 16 -0.62 11.22 -4.88
N ILE A 17 -0.79 10.72 -3.65
CA ILE A 17 -1.90 9.85 -3.27
C ILE A 17 -3.18 10.69 -3.19
N THR A 18 -3.97 10.64 -4.26
CA THR A 18 -5.31 11.26 -4.31
C THR A 18 -6.38 10.35 -3.71
N ASP A 19 -7.65 10.70 -3.87
CA ASP A 19 -8.77 9.87 -3.43
C ASP A 19 -8.70 8.46 -4.05
N MET A 20 -8.46 7.48 -3.18
CA MET A 20 -8.34 6.06 -3.52
C MET A 20 -9.62 5.49 -4.14
N SER A 21 -10.80 6.07 -3.82
CA SER A 21 -12.09 5.59 -4.34
C SER A 21 -12.31 5.97 -5.81
N THR A 22 -11.53 6.92 -6.34
CA THR A 22 -11.62 7.39 -7.72
C THR A 22 -10.31 7.24 -8.50
N MET A 23 -9.29 6.64 -7.88
CA MET A 23 -7.98 6.43 -8.48
C MET A 23 -8.01 5.36 -9.56
N HIS A 24 -7.42 5.65 -10.73
CA HIS A 24 -7.23 4.67 -11.79
C HIS A 24 -6.22 3.59 -11.36
N THR A 25 -6.45 2.34 -11.78
CA THR A 25 -5.61 1.19 -11.37
C THR A 25 -4.14 1.37 -11.80
N SER A 26 -3.86 1.93 -12.98
CA SER A 26 -2.50 2.26 -13.41
C SER A 26 -1.78 3.22 -12.46
N HIS A 27 -2.47 4.24 -11.94
CA HIS A 27 -1.88 5.17 -10.99
C HIS A 27 -1.62 4.48 -9.65
N TYR A 28 -2.56 3.66 -9.17
CA TYR A 28 -2.34 2.85 -7.97
C TYR A 28 -1.14 1.91 -8.09
N ARG A 29 -0.93 1.30 -9.26
CA ARG A 29 0.26 0.47 -9.53
C ARG A 29 1.55 1.30 -9.52
N GLN A 30 1.52 2.51 -10.05
CA GLN A 30 2.67 3.41 -10.00
C GLN A 30 3.06 3.72 -8.55
N LEU A 31 2.08 4.05 -7.69
CA LEU A 31 2.31 4.28 -6.26
C LEU A 31 2.94 3.07 -5.56
N LEU A 32 2.53 1.85 -5.91
CA LEU A 32 3.17 0.63 -5.40
C LEU A 32 4.64 0.51 -5.85
N GLN A 33 4.94 0.83 -7.11
CA GLN A 33 6.31 0.78 -7.65
C GLN A 33 7.20 1.86 -7.05
N ASP A 34 6.65 3.04 -6.79
CA ASP A 34 7.36 4.17 -6.18
C ASP A 34 7.58 3.97 -4.68
N GLY A 35 7.09 2.86 -4.12
CA GLY A 35 7.24 2.55 -2.70
C GLY A 35 6.41 3.46 -1.82
N ALA A 36 5.27 3.98 -2.29
CA ALA A 36 4.41 4.86 -1.51
C ALA A 36 3.85 4.16 -0.26
N PHE A 37 3.59 2.85 -0.35
CA PHE A 37 2.97 2.10 0.75
C PHE A 37 3.99 1.29 1.55
N PHE A 38 4.83 0.52 0.86
CA PHE A 38 5.81 -0.38 1.46
C PHE A 38 7.14 -0.34 0.73
N TRP A 39 8.21 -0.66 1.46
CA TRP A 39 9.56 -0.86 0.93
C TRP A 39 10.28 -1.98 1.70
N ILE A 40 11.35 -2.50 1.12
CA ILE A 40 12.23 -3.49 1.76
C ILE A 40 13.49 -2.78 2.24
N ASP A 41 13.82 -2.89 3.53
CA ASP A 41 15.02 -2.27 4.09
C ASP A 41 16.30 -3.09 3.85
N HIS A 42 17.44 -2.56 4.32
CA HIS A 42 18.74 -3.23 4.19
C HIS A 42 18.87 -4.54 4.98
N HIS A 43 17.91 -4.86 5.86
CA HIS A 43 17.78 -6.14 6.54
C HIS A 43 16.75 -7.07 5.87
N GLU A 44 16.27 -6.72 4.67
CA GLU A 44 15.24 -7.46 3.94
C GLU A 44 13.87 -7.45 4.63
N PHE A 45 13.61 -6.45 5.50
CA PHE A 45 12.33 -6.34 6.19
C PHE A 45 11.35 -5.51 5.37
N VAL A 46 10.10 -6.01 5.25
CA VAL A 46 9.00 -5.25 4.66
C VAL A 46 8.53 -4.22 5.67
N ARG A 47 8.58 -2.95 5.30
CA ARG A 47 8.20 -1.82 6.16
C ARG A 47 7.17 -0.93 5.51
N SER A 48 6.31 -0.35 6.34
CA SER A 48 5.49 0.79 5.91
C SER A 48 6.40 1.97 5.59
N THR A 49 6.20 2.58 4.43
CA THR A 49 6.86 3.83 4.07
C THR A 49 6.39 4.97 4.96
N PHE A 50 5.12 4.95 5.36
CA PHE A 50 4.52 6.01 6.15
C PHE A 50 4.95 5.98 7.62
N SER A 51 4.84 4.82 8.29
CA SER A 51 5.12 4.72 9.73
C SER A 51 6.51 4.16 10.07
N GLY A 52 7.19 3.53 9.11
CA GLY A 52 8.43 2.77 9.34
C GLY A 52 8.23 1.44 10.06
N GLU A 53 6.98 1.09 10.41
CA GLU A 53 6.61 -0.16 11.08
C GLU A 53 6.98 -1.37 10.22
N ILE A 54 7.45 -2.43 10.88
CA ILE A 54 7.82 -3.69 10.23
C ILE A 54 6.57 -4.56 10.11
N PHE A 55 6.27 -4.99 8.89
CA PHE A 55 5.16 -5.91 8.60
C PHE A 55 5.63 -7.35 8.48
N ALA A 56 6.84 -7.58 7.97
CA ALA A 56 7.45 -8.90 7.89
C ALA A 56 8.98 -8.81 7.96
N THR A 57 9.59 -9.76 8.67
CA THR A 57 11.05 -9.89 8.84
C THR A 57 11.65 -11.12 8.17
N ASN A 58 10.79 -12.02 7.68
CA ASN A 58 11.17 -13.26 7.03
C ASN A 58 10.08 -13.72 6.06
N LEU A 59 10.40 -14.71 5.24
CA LEU A 59 9.52 -15.23 4.20
C LEU A 59 8.22 -15.81 4.76
N GLU A 60 8.26 -16.59 5.84
CA GLU A 60 7.05 -17.20 6.42
C GLU A 60 6.05 -16.15 6.92
N GLN A 61 6.55 -15.06 7.52
CA GLN A 61 5.70 -13.93 7.92
C GLN A 61 5.09 -13.23 6.71
N PHE A 62 5.87 -13.03 5.65
CA PHE A 62 5.40 -12.39 4.43
C PHE A 62 4.36 -13.25 3.69
N ASP A 63 4.58 -14.55 3.62
CA ASP A 63 3.64 -15.51 3.03
C ASP A 63 2.33 -15.54 3.81
N ALA A 64 2.39 -15.60 5.15
CA ALA A 64 1.20 -15.53 6.00
C ALA A 64 0.43 -14.20 5.80
N MET A 65 1.14 -13.09 5.60
CA MET A 65 0.51 -11.81 5.28
C MET A 65 -0.18 -11.83 3.90
N ILE A 66 0.44 -12.45 2.88
CA ILE A 66 -0.18 -12.61 1.56
C ILE A 66 -1.45 -13.45 1.65
N GLU A 67 -1.41 -14.57 2.38
CA GLU A 67 -2.58 -15.43 2.60
C GLU A 67 -3.74 -14.65 3.21
N HIS A 68 -3.46 -13.86 4.25
CA HIS A 68 -4.45 -13.01 4.89
C HIS A 68 -5.02 -11.95 3.93
N LEU A 69 -4.18 -11.32 3.09
CA LEU A 69 -4.64 -10.35 2.09
C LEU A 69 -5.50 -10.99 0.98
N GLN A 70 -5.28 -12.26 0.64
CA GLN A 70 -6.12 -12.98 -0.33
C GLN A 70 -7.55 -13.14 0.18
N GLU A 71 -7.79 -13.19 1.49
CA GLU A 71 -9.15 -13.22 2.03
C GLU A 71 -9.92 -11.94 1.71
N TYR A 72 -9.24 -10.78 1.67
CA TYR A 72 -9.85 -9.50 1.33
C TYR A 72 -10.28 -9.45 -0.13
N ARG A 73 -9.55 -10.12 -1.03
CA ARG A 73 -9.89 -10.19 -2.45
C ARG A 73 -11.32 -10.71 -2.67
N SER A 74 -11.78 -11.65 -1.85
CA SER A 74 -13.15 -12.19 -1.94
C SER A 74 -14.24 -11.18 -1.54
N LYS A 75 -13.89 -10.16 -0.75
CA LYS A 75 -14.80 -9.14 -0.21
C LYS A 75 -14.80 -7.85 -1.03
N MET A 76 -13.83 -7.66 -1.93
CA MET A 76 -13.72 -6.46 -2.77
C MET A 76 -14.55 -6.59 -4.03
N SER A 77 -15.24 -5.51 -4.40
CA SER A 77 -15.97 -5.42 -5.67
C SER A 77 -15.02 -5.25 -6.85
N THR A 78 -15.42 -5.76 -8.01
CA THR A 78 -14.77 -5.43 -9.28
C THR A 78 -14.82 -3.91 -9.50
N PRO A 79 -13.70 -3.25 -9.90
CA PRO A 79 -13.72 -1.82 -10.17
C PRO A 79 -14.64 -1.50 -11.36
N PRO A 80 -15.24 -0.31 -11.41
CA PRO A 80 -15.91 0.16 -12.62
C PRO A 80 -14.92 0.35 -13.77
N GLU A 81 -15.42 0.29 -15.01
CA GLU A 81 -14.59 0.33 -16.23
C GLU A 81 -13.65 1.54 -16.29
N TRP A 82 -14.12 2.72 -15.88
CA TRP A 82 -13.32 3.95 -15.90
C TRP A 82 -12.15 3.99 -14.88
N MET A 83 -12.09 3.05 -13.94
CA MET A 83 -10.95 2.88 -13.01
C MET A 83 -10.03 1.71 -13.41
N SER A 84 -10.49 0.87 -14.35
CA SER A 84 -9.86 -0.39 -14.71
C SER A 84 -8.78 -0.19 -15.77
N ASP A 85 -7.68 -0.94 -15.67
CA ASP A 85 -6.71 -1.07 -16.76
C ASP A 85 -7.12 -2.12 -17.81
N LYS A 86 -8.20 -2.86 -17.55
CA LYS A 86 -8.79 -3.87 -18.43
C LYS A 86 -9.98 -3.32 -19.17
#